data_AF-A0A2N0NLG3-F1
#
_entry.id   AF-A0A2N0NLG3-F1
#
_cell.length_a   1.000
_cell.length_b   1.000
_cell.length_c   1.000
_cell.angle_alpha   90.00
_cell.angle_beta   90.00
_cell.angle_gamma   90.00
#
_symmetry.space_group_name_H-M   'P 1'
#
loop_
_entity.id
_entity.type
_entity.pdbx_description
1 polymer ?
#
loop_
_entity_poly.entity_id
_entity_poly.type
_entity_poly.pdbx_seq_one_letter_code
_entity_poly.pdbx_strand_id
1 'polypeptide(L)' 'MTIWSYPTLNKTADIPAHESGILHSTISPDNQVVATAASDENLKFWRVFQNARKNEKFKNSDKENTGSVLGGSFDPK' A
#
# COMPACT_ATOMS: atom_id res chain seq x y z
N MET A 1 0.60 16.35 -3.85
CA MET A 1 -0.79 16.59 -3.40
C MET A 1 -0.83 16.39 -1.90
N THR A 2 -1.45 17.30 -1.17
CA THR A 2 -1.48 17.25 0.29
C THR A 2 -2.88 17.01 0.80
N ILE A 3 -3.01 16.15 1.81
CA ILE A 3 -4.26 15.83 2.48
C ILE A 3 -4.28 16.55 3.83
N TRP A 4 -5.38 17.26 4.10
CA TRP A 4 -5.56 18.05 5.31
C TRP A 4 -6.76 17.54 6.10
N SER A 5 -6.59 17.47 7.42
CA SER A 5 -7.66 17.20 8.37
C SER A 5 -8.41 18.49 8.68
N TYR A 6 -9.73 18.48 8.53
CA TYR A 6 -10.64 19.55 8.94
C TYR A 6 -11.36 19.16 10.24
N PRO A 7 -11.65 20.07 11.19
CA PRO A 7 -11.45 21.54 11.20
C PRO A 7 -10.07 22.02 11.66
N THR A 8 -9.21 21.11 12.12
CA THR A 8 -7.91 21.44 12.72
C THR A 8 -6.86 21.94 11.72
N LEU A 9 -7.13 21.87 10.41
CA LEU A 9 -6.21 22.21 9.32
C LEU A 9 -4.83 21.56 9.47
N ASN A 10 -4.82 20.33 9.98
CA ASN A 10 -3.57 19.61 10.23
C ASN A 10 -3.16 18.82 8.97
N LYS A 11 -1.89 18.85 8.58
CA LYS A 11 -1.38 18.14 7.40
C LYS A 11 -1.33 16.65 7.70
N THR A 12 -2.23 15.87 7.12
CA THR A 12 -2.35 14.43 7.38
C THR A 12 -1.35 13.63 6.56
N ALA A 13 -1.19 13.97 5.29
CA ALA A 13 -0.29 13.27 4.39
C ALA A 13 0.17 14.16 3.24
N ASP A 14 1.40 13.93 2.78
CA ASP A 14 1.91 14.46 1.52
C ASP A 14 2.16 13.32 0.56
N ILE A 15 1.56 13.39 -0.61
CA ILE A 15 1.58 12.30 -1.59
C ILE A 15 2.15 12.86 -2.89
N PRO A 16 3.27 12.31 -3.39
CA PRO A 16 3.82 12.65 -4.70
C PRO A 16 2.93 12.01 -5.78
N ALA A 17 1.77 12.63 -6.04
CA ALA A 17 0.77 12.08 -6.93
C ALA A 17 1.26 12.08 -8.38
N HIS A 18 1.58 13.25 -8.92
CA HIS A 18 2.04 13.42 -10.30
C HIS A 18 3.20 14.42 -10.33
N GLU A 19 4.13 14.26 -11.29
CA GLU A 19 5.15 15.29 -11.57
C GLU A 19 4.55 16.48 -12.31
N SER A 20 3.50 16.23 -13.08
CA SER A 20 2.73 17.26 -13.78
C SER A 20 1.58 17.80 -12.92
N GLY A 21 0.99 18.92 -13.35
CA GLY A 21 -0.16 19.52 -12.69
C GLY A 21 -1.36 18.58 -12.68
N ILE A 22 -1.93 18.37 -11.49
CA ILE A 22 -3.19 17.63 -11.33
C ILE A 22 -4.31 18.52 -11.88
N LEU A 23 -5.06 17.99 -12.84
CA LEU A 23 -6.17 18.70 -13.47
C LEU A 23 -7.50 18.39 -12.78
N HIS A 24 -7.64 17.16 -12.29
CA HIS A 24 -8.86 16.71 -11.65
C HIS A 24 -8.57 15.72 -10.53
N SER A 25 -9.36 15.80 -9.46
CA SER A 25 -9.33 14.87 -8.34
C SER A 25 -10.74 14.56 -7.91
N THR A 26 -11.05 13.29 -7.69
CA THR A 26 -12.35 12.86 -7.20
C THR A 26 -12.20 11.81 -6.10
N ILE A 27 -13.18 11.75 -5.21
CA ILE A 27 -13.20 10.82 -4.09
C ILE A 27 -14.27 9.78 -4.40
N SER A 28 -13.95 8.51 -4.15
CA SER A 28 -14.93 7.44 -4.25
C SER A 28 -16.07 7.64 -3.25
N PRO A 29 -17.30 7.21 -3.56
CA PRO A 29 -18.46 7.37 -2.67
C PRO A 29 -18.35 6.56 -1.38
N ASP A 30 -17.41 5.62 -1.28
CA ASP A 30 -17.08 4.89 -0.05
C ASP A 30 -16.05 5.63 0.82
N ASN A 31 -15.57 6.80 0.38
CA ASN A 31 -14.55 7.62 1.03
C ASN A 31 -13.22 6.90 1.32
N GLN A 32 -12.91 5.80 0.62
CA GLN A 32 -11.67 5.05 0.85
C GLN A 32 -10.58 5.40 -0.16
N VAL A 33 -10.97 5.77 -1.38
CA VAL A 33 -10.08 5.93 -2.52
C VAL A 33 -10.20 7.35 -3.07
N VAL A 34 -9.06 7.93 -3.40
CA VAL A 34 -8.97 9.19 -4.14
C VAL A 34 -8.35 8.91 -5.50
N ALA A 35 -9.01 9.34 -6.56
CA ALA A 35 -8.50 9.26 -7.92
C ALA A 35 -7.98 10.64 -8.34
N THR A 36 -6.76 10.68 -8.89
CA THR A 36 -6.13 11.88 -9.43
C THR A 36 -5.80 11.68 -10.90
N ALA A 37 -6.13 12.67 -11.71
CA ALA A 37 -5.80 12.74 -13.13
C ALA A 37 -4.92 13.97 -13.38
N ALA A 38 -3.83 13.78 -14.11
CA ALA A 38 -2.89 14.85 -14.42
C ALA A 38 -2.66 14.99 -15.92
N SER A 39 -1.89 16.03 -16.29
CA SER A 39 -1.54 16.32 -17.68
C SER A 39 -0.51 15.35 -18.27
N ASP A 40 0.06 14.46 -17.46
CA ASP A 40 0.99 13.40 -17.86
C ASP A 40 0.30 12.14 -18.40
N GLU A 41 -0.97 12.26 -18.82
CA GLU A 41 -1.84 11.19 -19.35
C GLU A 41 -2.06 10.02 -18.37
N ASN A 42 -1.57 10.14 -17.13
CA ASN A 42 -1.72 9.10 -16.13
C ASN A 42 -2.86 9.43 -15.16
N LEU A 43 -3.55 8.36 -14.76
CA LEU A 43 -4.45 8.35 -13.61
C LEU A 43 -3.83 7.52 -12.49
N LYS A 44 -3.87 8.04 -11.27
CA LYS A 44 -3.44 7.31 -10.07
C LYS A 44 -4.54 7.23 -9.03
N PHE A 45 -4.59 6.09 -8.36
CA PHE A 45 -5.54 5.81 -7.30
C PHE A 45 -4.80 5.68 -5.97
N TRP A 46 -5.33 6.37 -4.96
CA TRP A 46 -4.73 6.45 -3.63
C TRP A 46 -5.74 5.95 -2.60
N ARG A 47 -5.40 4.88 -1.88
CA ARG A 47 -6.17 4.48 -0.70
C ARG A 47 -5.77 5.35 0.48
N VAL A 48 -6.57 6.37 0.77
CA VAL A 48 -6.29 7.36 1.82
C VAL A 48 -6.86 6.92 3.16
N PHE A 49 -8.04 6.30 3.16
CA PHE A 49 -8.73 5.91 4.37
C PHE A 49 -8.96 4.39 4.35
N GLN A 50 -8.21 3.66 5.17
CA GLN A 50 -8.51 2.25 5.41
C GLN A 50 -9.39 2.16 6.65
N ASN A 51 -10.55 1.51 6.52
CA ASN A 51 -11.27 1.05 7.70
C ASN A 51 -10.32 0.15 8.50
N ALA A 52 -9.97 0.57 9.72
CA ALA A 52 -9.02 -0.11 10.60
C ALA A 52 -9.43 -1.54 11.02
N ARG A 53 -10.46 -2.13 10.39
CA ARG A 53 -11.04 -3.43 10.74
C ARG A 53 -10.47 -4.63 9.96
N LYS A 54 -9.52 -4.45 9.04
CA LYS A 54 -9.01 -5.56 8.19
C LYS A 54 -7.48 -5.65 8.00
N ASN A 55 -6.69 -5.14 8.95
CA ASN A 55 -5.23 -5.30 8.91
C ASN A 55 -4.73 -6.37 9.90
N GLU A 56 -5.45 -7.49 10.00
CA GLU A 56 -4.88 -8.75 10.44
C GLU A 56 -4.94 -9.71 9.25
N LYS A 57 -3.81 -10.36 8.92
CA LYS A 57 -3.60 -11.31 7.79
C LYS A 57 -3.05 -10.72 6.48
N PHE A 58 -1.89 -10.09 6.56
CA PHE A 58 -0.83 -10.30 5.55
C PHE A 58 0.52 -10.35 6.26
N LYS A 59 0.73 -11.41 7.05
CA LYS A 59 2.08 -11.95 7.30
C LYS A 59 2.22 -13.12 6.33
N ASN A 60 2.75 -12.88 5.13
CA ASN A 60 3.25 -13.98 4.32
C ASN A 60 4.53 -14.48 4.99
N SER A 61 4.38 -15.62 5.64
CA SER A 61 5.47 -16.48 6.07
C SER A 61 6.05 -17.17 4.83
N ASP A 62 7.01 -16.54 4.16
CA ASP A 62 7.94 -17.27 3.32
C ASP A 62 8.98 -17.93 4.25
N LYS A 63 8.52 -18.95 4.98
CA LYS A 63 9.42 -19.98 5.52
C LYS A 63 9.73 -20.89 4.35
N GLU A 64 10.85 -20.62 3.72
CA GLU A 64 11.53 -21.52 2.82
C GLU A 64 11.76 -22.85 3.55
N ASN A 65 10.86 -23.81 3.33
CA ASN A 65 11.12 -25.20 3.67
C ASN A 65 12.08 -25.75 2.61
N THR A 66 13.35 -25.39 2.71
CA THR A 66 14.42 -26.19 2.09
C THR A 66 14.57 -27.44 2.93
N GLY A 67 14.31 -28.57 2.29
CA GLY A 67 14.10 -29.86 2.94
C GLY A 67 15.23 -30.25 3.89
N SER A 68 14.82 -30.90 4.99
CA SER A 68 15.69 -31.79 5.76
C SER A 68 16.35 -32.78 4.80
N VAL A 69 17.60 -32.51 4.42
CA VAL A 69 18.50 -33.54 3.93
C VAL A 69 18.84 -34.39 5.15
N LEU A 70 18.18 -35.54 5.24
CA LEU A 70 18.57 -36.63 6.14
C LEU A 70 19.94 -37.16 5.71
N GLY A 71 21.01 -36.44 6.05
CA GLY A 71 22.39 -36.90 5.98
C GLY A 71 22.76 -37.63 7.25
N GLY A 72 22.10 -38.76 7.53
CA GLY A 72 22.34 -39.60 8.69
C GLY A 72 22.87 -40.98 8.28
N SER A 73 24.15 -41.20 8.56
CA SER A 73 24.82 -42.48 8.83
C SER A 73 25.13 -43.41 7.65
N PHE A 74 26.43 -43.70 7.43
CA PHE A 74 26.96 -45.07 7.48
C PHE A 74 28.51 -45.05 7.46
N ASP A 75 29.15 -45.23 8.62
CA ASP A 75 30.53 -45.71 8.72
C ASP A 75 30.58 -46.86 9.74
N PRO A 76 30.62 -48.12 9.27
CA PRO A 76 31.17 -49.20 10.07
C PRO A 76 32.00 -50.19 9.25
N LYS A 77 33.29 -49.89 9.04
CA LYS A 77 34.46 -50.78 9.29
C LYS A 77 35.77 -50.16 8.82
#